data_AF-A0A540NJ64-F1
#
_entry.id   AF-A0A540NJ64-F1
#
_cell.length_a   1.000
_cell.length_b   1.000
_cell.length_c   1.000
_cell.angle_alpha   90.00
_cell.angle_beta   90.00
_cell.angle_gamma   90.00
#
_symmetry.space_group_name_H-M   'P 1'
#
loop_
_entity.id
_entity.type
_entity.pdbx_description
1 polymer ?
#
loop_
_entity_poly.entity_id
_entity_poly.type
_entity_poly.pdbx_seq_one_letter_code
_entity_poly.pdbx_strand_id
1 'polypeptide(L)'
;MEQFKGQPRLPKFAVLKRYDLRLKLDLAACKFGGSVDIDFDIVVDTKFIVLNAAELFFNAGSVFFAHGCSSKVIDVHLLFKFVELTEKRSRNESEVFG
;
A
#
# COMPACT_ATOMS: atom_id res chain seq x y z
N MET A 1 10.25 -0.59 12.66
CA MET A 1 10.31 0.43 11.60
C MET A 1 11.56 0.32 10.74
N GLU A 2 12.76 0.17 11.32
CA GLU A 2 14.03 0.16 10.57
C GLU A 2 14.13 -0.94 9.49
N GLN A 3 13.60 -2.14 9.75
CA GLN A 3 13.73 -3.29 8.85
C GLN A 3 13.12 -3.11 7.45
N PHE A 4 12.23 -2.14 7.26
CA PHE A 4 11.57 -1.89 5.97
C PHE A 4 11.96 -0.55 5.34
N LYS A 5 12.75 0.29 6.03
CA LYS A 5 13.23 1.57 5.50
C LYS A 5 14.24 1.32 4.38
N GLY A 6 14.19 2.13 3.32
CA GLY A 6 15.13 2.06 2.19
C GLY A 6 14.96 0.85 1.25
N GLN A 7 14.11 -0.13 1.57
CA GLN A 7 13.85 -1.27 0.68
C GLN A 7 12.76 -0.94 -0.34
N PRO A 8 12.98 -0.92 -1.66
CA PRO A 8 11.92 -0.52 -2.60
C PRO A 8 10.82 -1.58 -2.76
N ARG A 9 11.10 -2.85 -2.42
CA ARG A 9 10.16 -3.97 -2.60
C ARG A 9 9.36 -4.22 -1.32
N LEU A 10 8.10 -4.62 -1.51
CA LEU A 10 7.28 -5.09 -0.40
C LEU A 10 7.81 -6.43 0.15
N PRO A 11 7.69 -6.67 1.46
CA PRO A 11 8.02 -7.95 2.06
C PRO A 11 7.19 -9.10 1.48
N LYS A 12 7.75 -10.32 1.46
CA LYS A 12 7.11 -11.51 0.86
C LYS A 12 6.36 -12.39 1.86
N PHE A 13 5.98 -11.86 3.03
CA PHE A 13 5.25 -12.64 4.05
C PHE A 13 3.77 -12.85 3.73
N ALA A 14 3.22 -12.09 2.78
CA ALA A 14 1.83 -12.19 2.34
C ALA A 14 1.75 -12.33 0.81
N VAL A 15 0.81 -13.13 0.35
CA VAL A 15 0.46 -13.28 -1.07
C VAL A 15 -0.93 -12.70 -1.28
N LEU A 16 -1.01 -11.63 -2.07
CA LEU A 16 -2.27 -10.99 -2.43
C LEU A 16 -3.11 -11.90 -3.33
N LYS A 17 -4.41 -12.01 -3.02
CA LYS A 17 -5.41 -12.72 -3.84
C LYS A 17 -6.32 -11.78 -4.61
N ARG A 18 -6.88 -10.77 -3.94
CA ARG A 18 -7.91 -9.89 -4.52
C ARG A 18 -7.90 -8.51 -3.89
N TYR A 19 -8.24 -7.52 -4.70
CA TYR A 19 -8.61 -6.18 -4.27
C TYR A 19 -10.05 -5.90 -4.68
N ASP A 20 -10.86 -5.45 -3.73
CA ASP A 20 -12.18 -4.90 -4.02
C ASP A 20 -12.14 -3.38 -3.72
N LEU A 21 -12.10 -2.58 -4.80
CA LEU A 21 -11.94 -1.12 -4.74
C LEU A 21 -13.30 -0.43 -4.91
N ARG A 22 -13.63 0.47 -3.99
CA ARG A 22 -14.84 1.30 -4.04
C ARG A 22 -14.43 2.76 -3.96
N LEU A 23 -14.56 3.49 -5.08
CA LEU A 23 -14.21 4.90 -5.17
C LEU A 23 -15.47 5.77 -5.26
N LYS A 24 -15.48 6.85 -4.50
CA LYS A 24 -16.44 7.94 -4.59
C LYS A 24 -15.70 9.20 -5.06
N LEU A 25 -16.02 9.64 -6.27
CA LEU A 25 -15.42 10.83 -6.87
C LEU A 25 -16.26 12.07 -6.55
N ASP A 26 -15.59 13.15 -6.16
CA ASP A 26 -16.15 14.50 -6.10
C ASP A 26 -15.42 15.35 -7.14
N LEU A 27 -16.05 15.49 -8.31
CA LEU A 27 -15.48 16.22 -9.44
C LEU A 27 -15.50 17.73 -9.21
N ALA A 28 -16.41 18.25 -8.40
CA ALA A 28 -16.50 19.67 -8.10
C ALA A 28 -15.38 20.11 -7.16
N ALA A 29 -15.06 19.28 -6.16
CA ALA A 29 -13.96 19.54 -5.24
C ALA A 29 -12.60 19.01 -5.74
N CYS A 30 -12.56 18.31 -6.88
CA CYS A 30 -11.39 17.59 -7.39
C CYS A 30 -10.80 16.63 -6.32
N LYS A 31 -11.66 15.85 -5.67
CA LYS A 31 -11.29 14.93 -4.59
C LYS A 31 -11.88 13.54 -4.84
N PHE A 32 -11.26 12.55 -4.21
CA PHE A 32 -11.84 11.22 -4.13
C PHE A 32 -11.81 10.72 -2.68
N GLY A 33 -12.79 9.91 -2.34
CA GLY A 33 -12.80 9.07 -1.15
C GLY A 33 -13.15 7.65 -1.53
N GLY A 34 -13.16 6.74 -0.57
CA GLY A 34 -13.49 5.36 -0.87
C GLY A 34 -13.06 4.39 0.20
N SER A 35 -13.20 3.11 -0.12
CA SER A 35 -12.68 2.01 0.67
C SER A 35 -12.03 0.96 -0.23
N VAL A 36 -11.14 0.19 0.38
CA VAL A 36 -10.50 -0.97 -0.25
C VAL A 36 -10.62 -2.15 0.70
N ASP A 37 -11.10 -3.28 0.17
CA ASP A 37 -10.99 -4.57 0.85
C ASP A 37 -9.88 -5.36 0.17
N ILE A 38 -9.00 -5.95 0.97
CA ILE A 38 -7.79 -6.64 0.50
C ILE A 38 -7.81 -8.06 1.03
N ASP A 39 -7.85 -9.04 0.13
CA ASP A 39 -7.70 -10.44 0.46
C ASP A 39 -6.26 -10.90 0.18
N PHE A 40 -5.61 -11.48 1.18
CA PHE A 40 -4.25 -12.00 1.08
C PHE A 40 -4.05 -13.20 2.01
N ASP A 41 -3.16 -14.10 1.61
CA ASP A 41 -2.70 -15.21 2.46
C ASP A 41 -1.41 -14.86 3.17
N ILE A 42 -1.36 -15.10 4.48
CA ILE A 42 -0.13 -15.01 5.27
C ILE A 42 0.63 -16.32 5.17
N VAL A 43 1.71 -16.30 4.40
CA VAL A 43 2.57 -17.47 4.15
C VAL A 43 3.67 -17.62 5.19
N VAL A 44 4.04 -16.54 5.88
CA VAL A 44 5.05 -16.53 6.96
C VAL A 44 4.48 -15.77 8.15
N ASP A 45 4.68 -16.30 9.36
CA ASP A 45 4.19 -15.66 10.58
C ASP A 45 4.72 -14.23 10.71
N THR A 46 3.80 -13.29 10.88
CA THR A 46 4.10 -11.85 10.94
C THR A 46 3.17 -11.15 11.92
N LYS A 47 3.65 -10.06 12.50
CA LYS A 47 2.88 -9.14 13.37
C LYS A 47 2.52 -7.83 12.66
N PHE A 48 2.93 -7.69 11.39
CA PHE A 48 2.77 -6.46 10.64
C PHE A 48 2.37 -6.76 9.20
N ILE A 49 1.50 -5.92 8.65
CA ILE A 49 1.17 -5.90 7.23
C ILE A 49 1.73 -4.61 6.65
N VAL A 50 2.49 -4.73 5.55
CA VAL A 50 3.14 -3.61 4.89
C VAL A 50 2.52 -3.44 3.52
N LEU A 51 1.92 -2.27 3.27
CA LEU A 51 1.29 -1.91 2.01
C LEU A 51 1.82 -0.57 1.51
N ASN A 52 1.80 -0.36 0.20
CA ASN A 52 2.13 0.95 -0.37
C ASN A 52 0.93 1.89 -0.26
N ALA A 53 1.21 3.12 0.14
CA ALA A 53 0.27 4.24 0.03
C ALA A 53 1.04 5.48 -0.42
N ALA A 54 0.55 6.18 -1.43
CA ALA A 54 1.11 7.44 -1.89
C ALA A 54 0.00 8.49 -1.88
N GLU A 55 0.22 9.59 -1.16
CA GLU A 55 -0.70 10.74 -1.13
C GLU A 55 -2.14 10.40 -0.67
N LEU A 56 -2.29 9.35 0.16
CA LEU A 56 -3.57 8.95 0.73
C LEU A 56 -3.67 9.33 2.21
N PHE A 57 -4.82 9.87 2.61
CA PHE A 57 -5.18 10.08 4.01
C PHE A 57 -6.11 8.97 4.48
N PHE A 58 -5.82 8.38 5.63
CA PHE A 58 -6.62 7.33 6.25
C PHE A 58 -7.11 7.78 7.62
N ASN A 59 -8.36 7.47 7.95
CA ASN A 59 -8.81 7.54 9.33
C ASN A 59 -8.35 6.27 10.05
N ALA A 60 -7.64 6.41 11.18
CA ALA A 60 -7.17 5.24 11.94
C ALA A 60 -8.31 4.30 12.34
N GLY A 61 -9.52 4.84 12.58
CA GLY A 61 -10.72 4.06 12.90
C GLY A 61 -11.39 3.40 11.69
N SER A 62 -10.88 3.56 10.47
CA SER A 62 -11.42 2.93 9.26
C SER A 62 -10.63 1.71 8.78
N VAL A 63 -9.72 1.19 9.62
CA VAL A 63 -8.95 -0.02 9.33
C VAL A 63 -9.53 -1.18 10.13
N PHE A 64 -9.96 -2.23 9.43
CA PHE A 64 -10.55 -3.40 10.06
C PHE A 64 -9.91 -4.67 9.49
N PHE A 65 -9.69 -5.66 10.36
CA PHE A 65 -9.27 -6.99 9.96
C PHE A 65 -10.49 -7.90 9.96
N ALA A 66 -10.85 -8.42 8.79
CA ALA A 66 -11.80 -9.50 8.67
C ALA A 66 -11.02 -10.83 8.65
N HIS A 67 -11.30 -11.70 9.61
CA HIS A 67 -10.77 -13.06 9.56
C HIS A 67 -11.55 -13.85 8.48
N GLY A 68 -10.86 -14.24 7.42
CA GLY A 68 -11.25 -15.45 6.68
C GLY A 68 -11.06 -16.69 7.58
N CYS A 69 -11.43 -17.88 7.10
CA CYS A 69 -11.33 -19.18 7.78
C CYS A 69 -9.89 -19.64 8.19
N SER A 70 -8.97 -18.72 8.45
CA SER A 70 -7.59 -18.97 8.87
C SER A 70 -7.48 -19.06 10.39
N SER A 71 -6.79 -20.11 10.86
CA SER A 71 -6.59 -20.46 12.28
C SER A 71 -5.41 -19.74 12.96
N LYS A 72 -4.72 -18.83 12.27
CA LYS A 72 -3.58 -18.11 12.84
C LYS A 72 -4.05 -16.84 13.52
N VAL A 73 -3.78 -16.69 14.82
CA VAL A 73 -4.14 -15.48 15.58
C VAL A 73 -3.33 -14.29 15.04
N ILE A 74 -4.04 -13.27 14.57
CA ILE A 74 -3.45 -12.08 13.95
C ILE A 74 -3.51 -10.93 14.98
N ASP A 75 -2.43 -10.75 15.75
CA ASP A 75 -2.17 -9.47 16.42
C ASP A 75 -1.35 -8.61 15.46
N VAL A 76 -2.04 -7.85 14.61
CA VAL A 76 -1.42 -7.12 13.50
C VAL A 76 -1.52 -5.62 13.66
N HIS A 77 -0.37 -4.98 13.55
CA HIS A 77 -0.27 -3.57 13.28
C HIS A 77 -0.19 -3.33 11.76
N LEU A 78 -1.07 -2.47 11.24
CA LEU A 78 -1.01 -2.03 9.86
C LEU A 78 0.11 -1.00 9.70
N LEU A 79 1.03 -1.23 8.77
CA LEU A 79 2.10 -0.29 8.44
C LEU A 79 1.97 0.16 6.99
N PHE A 80 1.64 1.43 6.80
CA PHE A 80 1.71 2.04 5.48
C PHE A 80 3.15 2.43 5.17
N LYS A 81 3.65 1.91 4.06
CA LYS A 81 4.89 2.37 3.46
C LYS A 81 4.54 3.50 2.50
N PHE A 82 4.88 4.71 2.92
CA PHE A 82 4.88 5.85 2.01
C PHE A 82 6.04 5.66 1.04
N VAL A 83 5.71 5.39 -0.23
CA VAL A 83 6.69 5.46 -1.30
C VAL A 83 6.78 6.94 -1.67
N GLU A 84 7.86 7.58 -1.25
CA GLU A 84 8.23 8.89 -1.76
C GLU A 84 8.67 8.69 -3.22
N LEU A 85 7.78 8.99 -4.16
CA LEU A 85 8.09 9.00 -5.59
C LEU A 85 9.03 10.19 -5.84
N THR A 86 10.33 9.98 -5.59
CA THR A 86 11.35 10.92 -6.06
C THR A 86 11.42 10.80 -7.58
N GLU A 87 10.80 11.75 -8.26
CA GLU A 87 10.85 11.92 -9.71
C GLU A 87 12.31 12.15 -10.14
N LYS A 88 13.02 11.09 -10.57
CA LYS A 88 14.22 11.25 -11.38
C LYS A 88 13.83 11.36 -12.84
N ARG A 89 13.28 12.50 -13.24
CA ARG A 89 13.21 12.90 -14.65
C ARG A 89 14.47 13.64 -15.04
N SER A 90 15.58 12.92 -15.21
CA SER A 90 16.72 13.43 -15.99
C SER A 90 16.48 13.09 -17.45
N ARG A 91 15.84 14.01 -18.17
CA ARG A 91 15.78 13.95 -19.63
C ARG A 91 17.13 14.47 -20.13
N ASN A 92 18.01 13.57 -20.56
CA ASN A 92 19.20 13.97 -21.32
C ASN A 92 18.74 14.34 -22.73
N GLU A 93 18.47 15.62 -22.97
CA GLU A 93 18.43 16.21 -24.30
C GLU A 93 19.81 16.83 -24.57
N SER A 94 20.70 16.08 -25.22
CA SER A 94 21.77 16.61 -26.07
C SER A 94 22.64 15.49 -26.64
N GLU A 95 22.11 14.70 -27.56
CA GLU A 95 22.89 14.03 -28.61
C GLU A 95 22.00 13.87 -29.85
N VAL A 96 21.66 14.99 -30.48
CA VAL A 96 21.31 15.00 -31.91
C VAL A 96 21.84 16.31 -32.50
N PHE A 97 22.72 16.17 -33.51
CA PHE A 97 23.32 17.16 -34.41
C PHE A 97 24.61 17.86 -33.96
N GLY A 98 25.71 17.49 -34.65
CA GLY A 98 26.99 18.19 -34.66
C GLY A 98 28.18 17.27 -34.89
#